data_AF-A0A093CX25-F1
#
_entry.id   AF-A0A093CX25-F1
#
_cell.length_a   1.000
_cell.length_b   1.000
_cell.length_c   1.000
_cell.angle_alpha   90.00
_cell.angle_beta   90.00
_cell.angle_gamma   90.00
#
_symmetry.space_group_name_H-M   'P 1'
#
loop_
_entity.id
_entity.type
_entity.pdbx_description
1 polymer ?
#
loop_
_entity_poly.entity_id
_entity_poly.type
_entity_poly.pdbx_seq_one_letter_code
_entity_poly.pdbx_strand_id
1 'polypeptide(L)' 'MESQYLKRCLGSCLKKGLAEVAEHRPADPVEYLAHWIYNYRRILDDEEKVDPSWAKK' A
#
# COMPACT_ATOMS: atom_id res chain seq x y z
N MET A 1 9.84 -3.89 20.19
CA MET A 1 9.23 -5.15 19.72
C MET A 1 7.95 -4.92 18.90
N GLU A 2 7.21 -3.84 19.09
CA GLU A 2 5.98 -3.54 18.29
C GLU A 2 6.25 -2.81 16.97
N SER A 3 7.20 -1.86 16.98
CA SER A 3 7.50 -1.00 15.82
C SER A 3 8.04 -1.77 14.61
N GLN A 4 8.82 -2.83 14.83
CA GLN A 4 9.32 -3.68 13.76
C GLN A 4 8.21 -4.53 13.12
N TYR A 5 7.26 -5.00 13.94
CA TYR A 5 6.09 -5.73 13.45
C TYR A 5 5.21 -4.81 12.59
N LEU A 6 4.91 -3.61 13.10
CA LEU A 6 4.16 -2.60 12.35
C LEU A 6 4.84 -2.23 11.02
N LYS A 7 6.17 -2.07 11.05
CA LYS A 7 6.95 -1.78 9.85
C LYS A 7 6.94 -2.94 8.84
N ARG A 8 6.95 -4.19 9.28
CA ARG A 8 6.85 -5.36 8.37
C ARG A 8 5.46 -5.49 7.76
N CYS A 9 4.41 -5.35 8.55
CA CYS A 9 3.05 -5.58 8.09
C CYS A 9 2.47 -4.39 7.30
N LEU A 10 2.75 -3.17 7.75
CA LEU A 10 2.12 -1.95 7.23
C LEU A 10 3.11 -0.99 6.58
N GLY A 11 4.42 -1.22 6.71
CA GLY A 11 5.42 -0.27 6.20
C GLY A 11 5.34 -0.04 4.70
N SER A 12 5.23 -1.10 3.91
CA SER A 12 5.12 -1.00 2.45
C SER A 12 3.80 -0.38 2.00
N CYS A 13 2.69 -0.76 2.66
CA CYS A 13 1.36 -0.22 2.42
C CYS A 13 1.30 1.28 2.72
N LEU A 14 1.70 1.68 3.93
CA LEU A 14 1.69 3.08 4.36
C LEU A 14 2.63 3.93 3.52
N LYS A 15 3.80 3.42 3.13
CA LYS A 15 4.73 4.19 2.27
C LYS A 15 4.09 4.54 0.92
N LYS A 16 3.43 3.58 0.28
CA LYS A 16 2.75 3.78 -1.01
C LYS A 16 1.52 4.69 -0.86
N GLY A 17 0.68 4.46 0.15
CA GLY A 17 -0.50 5.29 0.40
C GLY A 17 -0.15 6.73 0.77
N LEU A 18 0.91 6.94 1.55
CA LEU A 18 1.41 8.29 1.87
C LEU A 18 2.01 9.00 0.65
N ALA A 19 2.63 8.27 -0.29
CA ALA A 19 3.09 8.85 -1.54
C ALA A 19 1.91 9.37 -2.37
N GLU A 20 0.87 8.57 -2.55
CA GLU A 20 -0.36 8.95 -3.27
C GLU A 20 -1.05 10.17 -2.64
N VAL A 21 -1.16 10.21 -1.31
CA VAL A 21 -1.69 11.38 -0.59
C VAL A 21 -0.83 12.62 -0.84
N ALA A 22 0.50 12.48 -0.85
CA ALA A 22 1.41 13.59 -1.08
C ALA A 22 1.37 14.12 -2.52
N GLU A 23 1.13 13.24 -3.50
CA GLU A 23 0.98 13.59 -4.91
C GLU A 23 -0.37 14.24 -5.21
N HIS A 24 -1.47 13.64 -4.74
CA HIS A 24 -2.83 14.11 -5.03
C HIS A 24 -3.26 15.29 -4.16
N ARG A 25 -2.65 15.48 -2.98
CA ARG A 25 -3.01 16.50 -1.97
C ARG A 25 -4.53 16.65 -1.81
N PRO A 26 -5.24 15.57 -1.46
CA PRO A 26 -6.68 15.61 -1.26
C PRO A 26 -7.03 16.60 -0.12
N ALA A 27 -8.25 17.14 -0.18
CA ALA A 27 -8.77 18.01 0.88
C ALA A 27 -8.79 17.31 2.25
N ASP A 28 -9.11 16.01 2.25
CA ASP A 28 -9.13 15.15 3.44
C ASP A 28 -8.14 13.98 3.30
N PRO A 29 -6.87 14.17 3.70
CA PRO A 29 -5.81 13.17 3.52
C PRO A 29 -6.02 11.89 4.32
N VAL A 30 -6.69 11.97 5.48
CA VAL A 30 -6.97 10.78 6.32
C VAL A 30 -8.03 9.89 5.67
N GLU A 31 -9.11 10.48 5.16
CA GLU A 31 -10.19 9.75 4.48
C GLU A 31 -9.68 9.12 3.18
N TYR A 32 -8.96 9.89 2.37
CA TYR A 32 -8.34 9.37 1.15
C TYR A 32 -7.40 8.19 1.44
N LEU A 33 -6.54 8.32 2.46
CA LEU A 33 -5.64 7.23 2.85
C LEU A 33 -6.41 5.98 3.34
N ALA A 34 -7.51 6.16 4.07
CA ALA A 34 -8.34 5.04 4.52
C ALA A 34 -8.96 4.28 3.33
N HIS A 35 -9.51 5.01 2.35
CA HIS A 35 -10.02 4.42 1.11
C HIS A 35 -8.93 3.72 0.30
N TRP A 36 -7.75 4.32 0.23
CA TRP A 36 -6.60 3.75 -0.46
C TRP A 36 -6.13 2.44 0.18
N ILE A 37 -5.98 2.41 1.51
CA ILE A 37 -5.60 1.21 2.26
C ILE A 37 -6.66 0.12 2.14
N TYR A 38 -7.95 0.48 2.11
CA TYR A 38 -9.04 -0.48 1.90
C TYR A 38 -8.95 -1.17 0.54
N ASN A 39 -8.55 -0.43 -0.50
CA ASN A 39 -8.36 -0.97 -1.85
C ASN A 39 -6.95 -1.58 -2.08
N TYR A 40 -6.01 -1.39 -1.16
CA TYR A 40 -4.62 -1.82 -1.30
C TYR A 40 -4.47 -3.32 -1.58
N ARG A 41 -5.35 -4.14 -1.03
CA ARG A 41 -5.30 -5.59 -1.23
C ARG A 41 -5.61 -6.00 -2.68
N ARG A 42 -6.45 -5.24 -3.39
CA ARG A 42 -6.67 -5.42 -4.83
C ARG A 42 -5.46 -4.96 -5.63
N ILE A 43 -4.87 -3.83 -5.26
CA ILE A 43 -3.66 -3.29 -5.91
C ILE A 43 -2.50 -4.29 -5.80
N LEU A 44 -2.32 -4.93 -4.64
CA LEU A 44 -1.33 -5.99 -4.45
C LEU A 44 -1.57 -7.21 -5.34
N ASP A 45 -2.82 -7.65 -5.45
CA ASP A 45 -3.23 -8.79 -6.28
C ASP A 45 -3.03 -8.51 -7.78
N ASP A 46 -3.13 -7.24 -8.18
CA ASP A 46 -2.85 -6.77 -9.53
C ASP A 46 -1.32 -6.62 -9.76
N GLU A 47 -0.56 -6.11 -8.79
CA GLU A 47 0.92 -6.06 -8.85
C GLU A 47 1.54 -7.47 -8.89
N GLU A 48 0.99 -8.45 -8.16
CA GLU A 48 1.46 -9.84 -8.18
C GLU A 48 1.22 -10.52 -9.54
N LYS A 49 0.18 -10.12 -10.28
CA LYS A 49 -0.04 -10.59 -11.66
C LYS A 49 0.91 -9.95 -12.67
N VAL A 50 1.38 -8.74 -12.40
CA VAL A 50 2.29 -7.99 -13.29
C VAL A 50 3.75 -8.43 -13.11
N ASP A 51 4.12 -9.02 -11.97
CA ASP A 51 5.45 -9.60 -11.75
C ASP A 51 5.47 -11.12 -12.06
N PRO A 52 6.06 -11.57 -13.19
CA PRO A 52 6.04 -12.98 -13.58
C PRO A 52 7.04 -13.84 -12.78
N SER A 53 7.55 -13.39 -11.62
CA SER A 53 8.50 -14.18 -10.83
C SER A 53 7.89 -15.47 -10.26
N TRP A 54 6.55 -15.52 -10.08
CA TRP A 54 5.85 -16.75 -9.67
C TRP A 54 5.92 -17.87 -10.72
N ALA A 55 6.20 -17.55 -11.99
CA ALA A 55 6.35 -18.53 -13.08
C ALA A 55 7.75 -19.17 -13.16
N LYS A 56 8.68 -18.80 -12.27
CA LYS A 56 10.05 -19.35 -12.20
C LYS A 56 10.26 -20.33 -11.04
N LYS A 57 9.28 -21.20 -10.76
CA LYS A 57 9.44 -22.26 -9.74
C LYS A 57 9.06 -23.62 -10.27
#